data_AF-A0A242N812-F1
#
_entry.id   AF-A0A242N812-F1
#
_cell.length_a   1.000
_cell.length_b   1.000
_cell.length_c   1.000
_cell.angle_alpha   90.00
_cell.angle_beta   90.00
_cell.angle_gamma   90.00
#
_symmetry.space_group_name_H-M   'P 1'
#
loop_
_entity.id
_entity.type
_entity.pdbx_description
1 polymer ?
#
loop_
_entity_poly.entity_id
_entity_poly.type
_entity_poly.pdbx_seq_one_letter_code
_entity_poly.pdbx_strand_id
1 'polypeptide(L)'
;MVALFRATHDLHAGDPAFIELVERVRAHSPEFKKWWNAHDIRGSTSGQKVLTHPERGAQRYEYATFQANNDPALKLSIYTPV
;
A
#
# COMPACT_ATOMS: atom_id res chain seq x y z
N MET A 1 2.83 -1.78 -3.94
CA MET A 1 2.39 -1.14 -2.69
C MET A 1 2.81 0.33 -2.61
N VAL A 2 4.04 0.71 -3.01
CA VAL A 2 4.48 2.13 -3.00
C VAL A 2 3.56 3.05 -3.82
N ALA A 3 3.10 2.63 -5.00
CA ALA A 3 2.19 3.44 -5.82
C ALA A 3 0.81 3.71 -5.18
N LEU A 4 0.32 2.78 -4.35
CA LEU A 4 -0.91 2.96 -3.58
C LEU A 4 -0.68 3.92 -2.40
N PHE A 5 0.48 3.79 -1.74
CA PHE A 5 0.88 4.70 -0.68
C PHE A 5 1.02 6.14 -1.20
N ARG A 6 1.65 6.33 -2.37
CA ARG A 6 1.76 7.64 -3.04
C ARG A 6 0.41 8.31 -3.24
N ALA A 7 -0.59 7.57 -3.74
CA ALA A 7 -1.94 8.11 -3.92
C ALA A 7 -2.56 8.66 -2.63
N THR A 8 -2.20 8.11 -1.45
CA THR A 8 -2.67 8.61 -0.15
C THR A 8 -1.80 9.76 0.37
N HIS A 9 -0.48 9.64 0.20
CA HIS A 9 0.49 10.67 0.56
C HIS A 9 0.20 11.99 -0.16
N ASP A 10 -0.09 11.96 -1.47
CA ASP A 10 -0.23 13.18 -2.26
C ASP A 10 -1.45 14.02 -1.85
N LEU A 11 -2.47 13.41 -1.23
CA LEU A 11 -3.59 14.13 -0.61
C LEU A 11 -3.16 14.95 0.63
N HIS A 12 -2.01 14.62 1.22
CA HIS A 12 -1.48 15.18 2.46
C HIS A 12 0.00 15.58 2.30
N ALA A 13 0.43 15.95 1.08
CA ALA A 13 1.86 16.11 0.75
C ALA A 13 2.59 17.18 1.59
N GLY A 14 1.86 18.12 2.18
CA GLY A 14 2.40 19.15 3.08
C GLY A 14 2.46 18.75 4.56
N ASP A 15 1.94 17.58 4.93
CA ASP A 15 1.95 17.10 6.32
C ASP A 15 3.37 16.66 6.73
N PRO A 16 3.97 17.28 7.77
CA PRO A 16 5.29 16.90 8.27
C PRO A 16 5.43 15.41 8.59
N ALA A 17 4.37 14.77 9.09
CA ALA A 17 4.42 13.36 9.45
C ALA A 17 4.62 12.45 8.22
N PHE A 18 4.03 12.81 7.09
CA PHE A 18 4.22 12.09 5.83
C PHE A 18 5.62 12.29 5.27
N ILE A 19 6.13 13.53 5.32
CA ILE A 19 7.49 13.86 4.86
C ILE A 19 8.53 13.07 5.67
N GLU A 20 8.43 13.10 7.00
CA GLU A 20 9.34 12.37 7.89
C GLU A 20 9.26 10.86 7.68
N LEU A 21 8.06 10.31 7.48
CA LEU A 21 7.87 8.89 7.20
C LEU A 21 8.55 8.48 5.89
N VAL A 22 8.35 9.26 4.82
CA VAL A 22 8.95 9.00 3.51
C VAL A 22 10.47 9.02 3.61
N GLU A 23 11.05 10.05 4.23
CA GLU A 23 12.51 10.15 4.37
C GLU A 23 13.09 9.00 5.19
N ARG A 24 12.45 8.63 6.31
CA ARG A 24 12.87 7.50 7.13
C ARG A 24 12.86 6.19 6.36
N VAL A 25 11.80 5.90 5.59
CA VAL A 25 11.70 4.63 4.84
C VAL A 25 12.69 4.62 3.67
N ARG A 26 12.88 5.76 2.98
CA ARG A 26 13.88 5.89 1.89
C ARG A 26 15.30 5.66 2.38
N ALA A 27 15.62 6.05 3.61
CA ALA A 27 16.95 5.84 4.20
C ALA A 27 17.25 4.36 4.50
N HIS A 28 16.23 3.56 4.82
CA HIS A 28 16.41 2.17 5.27
C HIS A 28 16.03 1.11 4.22
N SER A 29 15.37 1.48 3.11
CA SER A 29 15.04 0.56 2.01
C SER A 29 15.44 1.15 0.64
N PRO A 30 16.54 0.65 0.04
CA PRO A 30 16.93 1.00 -1.32
C PRO A 30 15.83 0.72 -2.36
N GLU A 31 15.06 -0.35 -2.17
CA GLU A 31 13.93 -0.72 -3.03
C GLU A 31 12.81 0.31 -2.95
N PHE A 32 12.45 0.74 -1.73
CA PHE A 32 11.48 1.82 -1.55
C PHE A 32 11.97 3.10 -2.21
N LYS A 33 13.25 3.48 -2.03
CA LYS A 33 13.83 4.65 -2.68
C LYS A 33 13.71 4.57 -4.21
N LYS A 34 14.02 3.42 -4.80
CA LYS A 34 13.87 3.18 -6.24
C LYS A 34 12.43 3.37 -6.70
N TRP A 35 11.47 2.71 -6.06
CA TRP A 35 10.06 2.79 -6.46
C TRP A 35 9.41 4.14 -6.14
N TRP A 36 9.83 4.79 -5.05
CA TRP A 36 9.36 6.13 -4.72
C TRP A 36 9.77 7.14 -5.79
N ASN A 37 11.03 7.07 -6.25
CA ASN A 37 11.54 7.93 -7.32
C ASN A 37 10.87 7.66 -8.68
N ALA A 38 10.37 6.44 -8.92
CA ALA A 38 9.63 6.11 -10.15
C ALA A 38 8.27 6.83 -10.25
N HIS A 39 7.74 7.33 -9.12
CA HIS A 39 6.53 8.16 -9.06
C HIS A 39 5.25 7.51 -9.62
N ASP A 40 5.16 6.18 -9.62
CA ASP A 40 3.93 5.49 -10.00
C ASP A 40 2.81 5.81 -9.02
N ILE A 41 1.59 6.04 -9.53
CA ILE A 41 0.37 6.24 -8.74
C ILE A 41 -0.64 5.17 -9.14
N ARG A 42 -1.21 4.47 -8.16
CA ARG A 42 -2.28 3.48 -8.39
C ARG A 42 -3.38 3.62 -7.34
N GLY A 43 -4.63 3.49 -7.78
CA GLY A 43 -5.80 3.42 -6.91
C GLY A 43 -5.88 2.09 -6.17
N SER A 44 -6.78 2.03 -5.18
CA SER A 44 -7.14 0.76 -4.54
C SER A 44 -7.88 -0.13 -5.54
N THR A 45 -7.55 -1.41 -5.56
CA THR A 45 -8.12 -2.39 -6.51
C THR A 45 -8.56 -3.64 -5.75
N SER A 46 -9.55 -4.34 -6.27
CA SER A 46 -9.80 -5.75 -5.93
C SER A 46 -9.01 -6.67 -6.87
N GLY A 47 -8.91 -7.95 -6.53
CA GLY A 47 -8.33 -8.96 -7.41
C GLY A 47 -7.85 -10.19 -6.65
N GLN A 48 -6.85 -10.87 -7.20
CA GLN A 48 -6.23 -12.02 -6.57
C GLN A 48 -4.80 -11.70 -6.12
N LYS A 49 -4.40 -12.23 -4.97
CA LYS A 49 -3.03 -12.17 -4.46
C LYS A 49 -2.53 -13.58 -4.19
N VAL A 50 -1.28 -13.82 -4.59
CA VAL A 50 -0.53 -15.01 -4.19
C VAL A 50 0.48 -14.57 -3.14
N LEU A 51 0.35 -15.10 -1.92
CA LEU A 51 1.23 -14.80 -0.80
C LEU A 51 2.03 -16.05 -0.46
N THR A 52 3.35 -15.92 -0.41
CA THR A 52 4.22 -17.03 -0.04
C THR A 52 4.35 -17.09 1.49
N HIS A 53 3.74 -18.10 2.10
CA HIS A 53 3.91 -18.40 3.52
C HIS A 53 5.16 -19.27 3.72
N PRO A 54 6.01 -18.96 4.71
CA PRO A 54 7.26 -19.71 4.94
C PRO A 54 7.03 -21.21 5.15
N GLU A 55 5.96 -21.59 5.87
CA GLU A 55 5.65 -23.00 6.17
C GLU A 55 4.59 -23.64 5.25
N ARG A 56 3.71 -22.83 4.66
CA ARG A 56 2.51 -23.32 3.94
C ARG A 56 2.63 -23.14 2.42
N GLY A 57 3.78 -22.67 1.94
CA GLY A 57 4.01 -22.38 0.54
C GLY A 57 3.12 -21.25 0.01
N ALA A 58 2.88 -21.26 -1.31
CA ALA A 58 2.07 -20.25 -1.97
C ALA A 58 0.58 -20.41 -1.62
N GLN A 59 -0.01 -19.37 -1.05
CA GLN A 59 -1.41 -19.28 -0.68
C GLN A 59 -2.10 -18.26 -1.59
N ARG A 60 -3.29 -18.60 -2.09
CA ARG A 60 -4.05 -17.73 -2.98
C ARG A 60 -5.22 -17.11 -2.23
N TYR A 61 -5.42 -15.82 -2.45
CA TYR A 61 -6.50 -15.06 -1.85
C TYR A 61 -7.17 -14.19 -2.90
N GLU A 62 -8.50 -14.20 -2.91
CA GLU A 62 -9.25 -13.07 -3.44
C GLU A 62 -9.22 -11.94 -2.41
N TYR A 63 -9.05 -10.71 -2.88
CA TYR A 63 -9.04 -9.55 -2.01
C TYR A 63 -9.84 -8.38 -2.58
N ALA A 64 -10.44 -7.63 -1.65
CA ALA A 64 -11.14 -6.39 -1.94
C ALA A 64 -10.85 -5.37 -0.84
N THR A 65 -10.77 -4.10 -1.21
CA THR A 65 -10.60 -2.98 -0.28
C THR A 65 -11.76 -2.02 -0.41
N PHE A 66 -12.35 -1.65 0.72
CA PHE A 66 -13.49 -0.75 0.85
C PHE A 66 -13.06 0.48 1.63
N GLN A 67 -13.60 1.64 1.28
CA GLN A 67 -13.41 2.89 2.00
C GLN A 67 -14.68 3.23 2.79
N ALA A 68 -14.54 3.74 4.00
CA ALA A 68 -15.70 4.15 4.79
C ALA A 68 -16.34 5.42 4.20
N ASN A 69 -17.67 5.47 4.19
CA ASN A 69 -18.40 6.62 3.62
C ASN A 69 -18.17 7.92 4.39
N ASN A 70 -18.07 7.83 5.72
CA ASN A 70 -18.00 9.00 6.61
C ASN A 70 -16.55 9.41 6.94
N ASP A 71 -15.57 8.57 6.62
CA ASP A 71 -14.16 8.85 6.87
C ASP A 71 -13.29 8.22 5.77
N PRO A 72 -12.87 9.01 4.77
CA PRO A 72 -12.01 8.56 3.68
C PRO A 72 -10.65 8.01 4.15
N ALA A 73 -10.19 8.32 5.36
CA ALA A 73 -8.94 7.80 5.91
C ALA A 73 -9.08 6.34 6.35
N LEU A 74 -10.30 5.86 6.63
CA LEU A 74 -10.57 4.49 7.04
C LEU A 74 -10.80 3.57 5.84
N LYS A 75 -10.04 2.48 5.78
CA LYS A 75 -10.12 1.46 4.73
C LYS A 75 -10.17 0.06 5.34
N LEU A 76 -11.08 -0.78 4.86
CA LEU A 76 -11.20 -2.19 5.22
C LEU A 76 -10.70 -3.03 4.05
N SER A 77 -9.74 -3.92 4.28
CA SER A 77 -9.30 -4.89 3.27
C SER A 77 -9.63 -6.31 3.73
N ILE A 78 -10.34 -7.05 2.89
CA ILE A 78 -10.75 -8.44 3.15
C ILE A 78 -9.96 -9.35 2.23
N TYR A 79 -9.47 -10.47 2.77
CA TYR A 79 -8.72 -11.51 2.05
C TYR A 79 -9.42 -12.85 2.29
N THR A 80 -9.96 -13.44 1.23
CA THR A 80 -10.68 -14.72 1.27
C THR A 80 -9.82 -15.79 0.60
N PRO A 81 -9.49 -16.90 1.27
CA PRO A 81 -8.78 -18.01 0.65
C PRO A 81 -9.55 -18.58 -0.55
N VAL A 82 -8.83 -18.97 -1.61
CA VAL A 82 -9.38 -19.70 -2.77
C VAL A 82 -8.70 -21.05 -2.96
#